data_AF-A0A3D4S1F1-F1
#
_entry.id   AF-A0A3D4S1F1-F1
#
_cell.length_a   1.000
_cell.length_b   1.000
_cell.length_c   1.000
_cell.angle_alpha   90.00
_cell.angle_beta   90.00
_cell.angle_gamma   90.00
#
_symmetry.space_group_name_H-M   'P 1'
#
loop_
_entity.id
_entity.type
_entity.pdbx_description
1 polymer ?
#
loop_
_entity_poly.entity_id
_entity_poly.type
_entity_poly.pdbx_seq_one_letter_code
_entity_poly.pdbx_strand_id
1 'polypeptide(L)'
;MAYQLRKRGHTYLYQVDYGEEAAVARIIVRSDTPGPEGLFLVKQDGSLEPADDLPGFGINRLAHDGLWPRPPREAIADARVIAEQKSCGRR
;
A
#
# COMPACT_ATOMS: atom_id res chain seq x y z
N MET A 1 -7.34 7.60 2.13
CA MET A 1 -8.23 7.35 0.95
C MET A 1 -8.34 5.84 0.74
N ALA A 2 -9.48 5.31 0.28
CA ALA A 2 -9.65 3.87 0.03
C ALA A 2 -9.95 3.55 -1.44
N TYR A 3 -9.28 2.54 -1.98
CA TYR A 3 -9.40 2.09 -3.37
C TYR A 3 -9.73 0.60 -3.43
N GLN A 4 -10.39 0.15 -4.49
CA GLN A 4 -10.77 -1.24 -4.66
C GLN A 4 -10.22 -1.81 -5.97
N LEU A 5 -9.71 -3.04 -5.92
CA LEU A 5 -9.34 -3.82 -7.10
C LEU A 5 -9.97 -5.21 -7.02
N ARG A 6 -10.63 -5.63 -8.10
CA ARG A 6 -11.07 -7.03 -8.25
C ARG A 6 -10.06 -7.78 -9.08
N LYS A 7 -9.51 -8.87 -8.55
CA LYS A 7 -8.53 -9.71 -9.25
C LYS A 7 -8.69 -11.16 -8.83
N ARG A 8 -8.78 -12.07 -9.83
CA ARG A 8 -8.90 -13.53 -9.62
C ARG A 8 -10.04 -13.92 -8.65
N GLY A 9 -11.19 -13.26 -8.76
CA GLY A 9 -12.36 -13.55 -7.93
C GLY A 9 -12.33 -12.94 -6.51
N HIS A 10 -11.26 -12.24 -6.14
CA HIS A 10 -11.12 -11.58 -4.85
C HIS A 10 -11.20 -10.07 -4.99
N THR A 11 -11.78 -9.42 -3.99
CA THR A 11 -11.76 -7.97 -3.83
C THR A 11 -10.64 -7.58 -2.88
N TYR A 12 -9.76 -6.70 -3.36
CA TYR A 12 -8.66 -6.10 -2.59
C TYR A 12 -8.99 -4.64 -2.30
N LEU A 13 -8.85 -4.24 -1.04
CA LEU A 13 -9.03 -2.88 -0.56
C LEU A 13 -7.66 -2.29 -0.26
N TYR A 14 -7.36 -1.12 -0.84
CA TYR A 14 -6.12 -0.39 -0.62
C TYR A 14 -6.41 0.90 0.14
N GLN A 15 -5.90 1.00 1.35
CA GLN A 15 -6.02 2.17 2.20
C GLN A 15 -4.71 2.96 2.16
N VAL A 16 -4.77 4.16 1.58
CA VAL A 16 -3.68 5.13 1.59
C VAL A 16 -3.66 5.86 2.93
N ASP A 17 -2.50 5.86 3.58
CA ASP A 17 -2.26 6.43 4.90
C ASP A 17 -0.90 7.15 5.01
N TYR A 18 -0.77 7.96 6.05
CA TYR A 18 0.43 8.70 6.44
C TYR A 18 1.48 7.74 7.05
N GLY A 19 2.65 7.57 6.42
CA GLY A 19 3.74 6.76 6.99
C GLY A 19 4.51 7.47 8.10
N GLU A 20 4.92 6.81 9.18
CA GLU A 20 5.63 7.49 10.28
C GLU A 20 7.01 8.03 9.86
N GLU A 21 7.59 7.44 8.82
CA GLU A 21 8.85 7.86 8.22
C GLU A 21 8.72 9.17 7.43
N ALA A 22 9.81 9.95 7.39
CA ALA A 22 9.87 11.17 6.61
C ALA A 22 9.77 10.85 5.11
N ALA A 23 8.97 11.64 4.37
CA ALA A 23 8.85 11.56 2.90
C ALA A 23 8.36 10.20 2.34
N VAL A 24 7.61 9.43 3.13
CA VAL A 24 6.99 8.16 2.72
C VAL A 24 5.50 8.14 3.08
N ALA A 25 4.69 7.59 2.19
CA ALA A 25 3.30 7.23 2.46
C ALA A 25 3.14 5.70 2.48
N ARG A 26 2.09 5.23 3.15
CA ARG A 26 1.78 3.79 3.29
C ARG A 26 0.52 3.47 2.50
N ILE A 27 0.50 2.34 1.82
CA ILE A 27 -0.71 1.75 1.24
C ILE A 27 -0.87 0.38 1.88
N ILE A 28 -1.86 0.27 2.77
CA ILE A 28 -2.25 -0.99 3.38
C ILE A 28 -3.21 -1.70 2.43
N VAL A 29 -2.95 -2.97 2.11
CA VAL A 29 -3.85 -3.79 1.29
C VAL A 29 -4.50 -4.89 2.14
N ARG A 30 -5.81 -5.03 1.97
CA ARG A 30 -6.64 -6.06 2.61
C ARG A 30 -7.41 -6.82 1.55
N SER A 31 -7.72 -8.09 1.80
CA SER A 31 -8.66 -8.86 0.98
C SER A 31 -10.03 -8.99 1.66
N ASP A 32 -11.02 -9.39 0.87
CA ASP A 32 -12.33 -9.85 1.34
C ASP A 32 -12.30 -11.17 2.15
N THR A 33 -11.16 -11.86 2.15
CA THR A 33 -10.93 -13.08 2.91
C THR A 33 -10.09 -12.78 4.17
N PRO A 34 -10.37 -13.41 5.33
CA PRO A 34 -9.56 -13.25 6.53
C PRO A 34 -8.10 -13.68 6.31
N GLY A 35 -7.15 -12.86 6.77
CA GLY A 35 -5.74 -13.12 6.59
C GLY A 35 -4.87 -11.96 7.08
N PRO A 36 -3.54 -12.07 6.91
CA PRO A 36 -2.64 -10.94 7.12
C PRO A 36 -2.96 -9.82 6.12
N GLU A 37 -2.54 -8.61 6.46
CA GLU A 37 -2.58 -7.45 5.55
C GLU A 37 -1.28 -7.35 4.78
N GLY A 38 -1.31 -6.72 3.61
CA GLY A 38 -0.08 -6.33 2.92
C GLY A 38 0.21 -4.85 3.10
N LEU A 39 1.47 -4.48 2.87
CA LEU A 39 1.92 -3.10 2.97
C LEU A 39 2.80 -2.74 1.79
N PHE A 40 2.48 -1.61 1.16
CA PHE A 40 3.37 -0.95 0.22
C PHE A 40 3.80 0.41 0.76
N LEU A 41 5.08 0.71 0.64
CA LEU A 41 5.64 2.03 0.87
C LEU A 41 5.72 2.78 -0.46
N VAL A 42 5.29 4.04 -0.44
CA VAL A 42 5.34 4.94 -1.60
C VAL A 42 6.23 6.13 -1.27
N LYS A 43 7.26 6.33 -2.09
CA LYS A 43 8.18 7.48 -1.98
C LYS A 43 7.68 8.64 -2.85
N GLN A 44 8.26 9.82 -2.65
CA GLN A 44 7.90 11.05 -3.38
C GLN A 44 8.13 10.97 -4.90
N ASP A 45 9.04 10.11 -5.37
CA ASP A 45 9.26 9.85 -6.79
C ASP A 45 8.20 8.91 -7.41
N GLY A 46 7.26 8.42 -6.60
CA GLY A 46 6.23 7.45 -6.99
C GLY A 46 6.73 6.01 -7.03
N SER A 47 7.97 5.74 -6.60
CA SER A 47 8.46 4.38 -6.43
C SER A 47 7.66 3.66 -5.34
N LEU A 48 7.44 2.37 -5.58
CA LEU A 48 6.55 1.53 -4.78
C LEU A 48 7.34 0.29 -4.35
N GLU A 49 7.43 0.09 -3.04
CA GLU A 49 8.18 -1.03 -2.44
C GLU A 49 7.25 -1.83 -1.52
N PRO A 50 7.16 -3.16 -1.65
CA PRO A 50 6.46 -3.98 -0.67
C PRO A 50 7.24 -4.00 0.65
N ALA A 51 6.53 -3.95 1.76
CA ALA A 51 7.07 -4.00 3.13
C ALA A 51 6.24 -4.98 3.99
N ASP A 52 5.91 -6.14 3.39
CA ASP A 52 5.12 -7.20 4.02
C ASP A 52 5.89 -7.94 5.13
N ASP A 53 7.17 -7.64 5.32
CA ASP A 53 8.05 -8.14 6.38
C ASP A 53 7.89 -7.37 7.71
N LEU A 54 7.19 -6.22 7.70
CA LEU A 54 6.94 -5.44 8.91
C LEU A 54 5.91 -6.14 9.84
N PRO A 55 6.06 -6.03 11.18
CA PRO A 55 5.13 -6.65 12.11
C PRO A 55 3.67 -6.23 11.86
N GLY A 56 2.77 -7.22 11.79
CA GLY A 56 1.36 -7.01 11.49
C GLY A 56 1.00 -7.11 10.00
N PHE A 57 2.00 -7.16 9.11
CA PHE A 57 1.83 -7.42 7.69
C PHE A 57 2.41 -8.80 7.32
N GLY A 58 2.04 -9.33 6.17
CA GLY A 58 2.51 -10.64 5.74
C GLY A 58 2.08 -11.00 4.33
N ILE A 59 2.44 -12.22 3.90
CA ILE A 59 2.20 -12.70 2.55
C ILE A 59 0.72 -12.79 2.18
N ASN A 60 0.43 -12.62 0.90
CA ASN A 60 -0.91 -12.80 0.35
C ASN A 60 -1.24 -14.28 0.17
N ARG A 61 -1.97 -14.87 1.11
CA ARG A 61 -2.39 -16.28 1.05
C ARG A 61 -3.32 -16.61 -0.13
N LEU A 62 -3.97 -15.61 -0.72
CA LEU A 62 -4.85 -15.79 -1.88
C LEU A 62 -4.07 -15.85 -3.19
N ALA A 63 -2.82 -15.40 -3.21
CA ALA A 63 -1.99 -15.40 -4.39
C ALA A 63 -1.05 -16.60 -4.40
N HIS A 64 -0.95 -17.27 -5.55
CA HIS A 64 -0.10 -18.44 -5.76
C HIS A 64 1.40 -18.18 -5.55
N ASP A 65 1.84 -16.94 -5.75
CA ASP A 65 3.21 -16.45 -5.61
C ASP A 65 3.44 -15.82 -4.23
N GLY A 66 2.40 -15.79 -3.36
CA GLY A 66 2.44 -15.15 -2.05
C GLY A 66 2.47 -13.62 -2.11
N LEU A 67 2.40 -13.01 -3.29
CA LEU A 67 2.56 -11.56 -3.46
C LEU A 67 1.21 -10.84 -3.46
N TRP A 68 1.17 -9.67 -2.82
CA TRP A 68 0.03 -8.79 -2.94
C TRP A 68 -0.05 -8.17 -4.34
N PRO A 69 -1.26 -8.05 -4.92
CA PRO A 69 -1.42 -7.33 -6.16
C PRO A 69 -1.02 -5.87 -5.99
N ARG A 70 -0.22 -5.37 -6.94
CA ARG A 70 0.21 -3.98 -7.00
C ARG A 70 -1.01 -3.02 -6.88
N PRO A 71 -0.92 -1.94 -6.08
CA PRO A 71 -2.01 -0.98 -5.94
C PRO A 71 -2.41 -0.32 -7.27
N PRO A 72 -3.68 0.10 -7.41
CA PRO A 72 -4.13 0.93 -8.52
C PRO A 72 -3.31 2.22 -8.67
N ARG A 73 -3.25 2.76 -9.89
CA ARG A 73 -2.44 3.96 -10.19
C ARG A 73 -2.88 5.17 -9.36
N GLU A 74 -4.18 5.27 -9.11
CA GLU A 74 -4.82 6.32 -8.32
C GLU A 74 -4.35 6.27 -6.86
N ALA A 75 -4.29 5.07 -6.29
CA ALA A 75 -3.78 4.88 -4.93
C ALA A 75 -2.30 5.30 -4.80
N ILE A 76 -1.48 4.98 -5.81
CA ILE A 76 -0.07 5.37 -5.86
C ILE A 76 0.06 6.88 -6.00
N ALA A 77 -0.76 7.50 -6.86
CA ALA A 77 -0.75 8.96 -7.06
C ALA A 77 -1.10 9.71 -5.77
N ASP A 78 -2.16 9.31 -5.07
CA ASP A 78 -2.55 9.90 -3.78
C ASP A 78 -1.47 9.71 -2.72
N ALA A 79 -0.92 8.51 -2.60
CA ALA A 79 0.14 8.22 -1.65
C ALA A 79 1.39 9.07 -1.95
N ARG A 80 1.73 9.26 -3.23
CA ARG A 80 2.83 10.14 -3.64
C ARG A 80 2.58 11.58 -3.20
N VAL A 81 1.38 12.12 -3.37
CA VAL A 81 1.03 13.48 -2.91
C VAL A 81 1.25 13.61 -1.40
N ILE A 82 0.86 12.62 -0.61
CA ILE A 82 1.11 12.59 0.83
C ILE A 82 2.61 12.55 1.14
N ALA A 83 3.38 11.73 0.42
CA ALA A 83 4.83 11.64 0.58
C ALA A 83 5.53 12.98 0.27
N GLU A 84 5.10 13.67 -0.79
CA GLU A 84 5.59 15.01 -1.17
C GLU A 84 5.24 16.07 -0.10
N GLN A 85 4.02 16.04 0.43
CA GLN A 85 3.63 16.95 1.52
C GLN A 85 4.50 16.76 2.76
N LYS A 86 4.86 15.50 3.10
CA LYS A 86 5.76 15.20 4.21
C LYS A 86 7.19 15.66 4.00
N SER A 87 7.68 15.60 2.77
CA SER A 87 9.04 16.09 2.48
C SER A 87 9.10 17.62 2.55
N CYS A 88 8.04 18.30 2.13
CA CYS A 88 7.98 19.76 2.14
C CYS A 88 7.66 20.37 3.52
N GLY A 89 6.84 19.70 4.35
CA GLY A 89 6.43 20.18 5.68
C GLY A 89 7.48 20.12 6.79
N ARG A 90 8.73 19.73 6.47
CA ARG A 90 9.88 19.71 7.39
C ARG A 90 10.86 20.87 7.21
N ARG A 91 10.47 21.97 6.54
CA ARG A 91 11.26 23.21 6.52
C ARG A 91 10.94 24.10 7.70
#